data_AF-A0A0E0IET0-F1
#
_entry.id   AF-A0A0E0IET0-F1
#
_cell.length_a   1.000
_cell.length_b   1.000
_cell.length_c   1.000
_cell.angle_alpha   90.00
_cell.angle_beta   90.00
_cell.angle_gamma   90.00
#
_symmetry.space_group_name_H-M   'P 1'
#
loop_
_entity.id
_entity.type
_entity.pdbx_description
1 polymer ?
#
loop_
_entity_poly.entity_id
_entity_poly.type
_entity_poly.pdbx_seq_one_letter_code
_entity_poly.pdbx_strand_id
1 'polypeptide(L)'
;MADTFPELGVTASDCIEMMWIQSVLYFAFYGTGKPLEMLLDRGTSKPDKYLKAKSDSNMPSQVWETTWSWLLKDGAGLLILDPYGGEMVHVAPVVMPFPHRQALYNIQYYGFWSKSGAATEKHMG
;
A
#
# COMPACT_ATOMS: atom_id res chain seq x y z
N MET A 1 -10.04 -5.67 17.30
CA MET A 1 -9.16 -4.48 17.31
C MET A 1 -8.89 -4.00 18.71
N ALA A 2 -9.91 -3.64 19.50
CA ALA A 2 -9.72 -3.17 20.88
C ALA A 2 -8.87 -4.12 21.75
N ASP A 3 -9.02 -5.44 21.60
CA ASP A 3 -8.27 -6.41 22.42
C ASP A 3 -6.95 -6.87 21.82
N THR A 4 -6.76 -6.69 20.50
CA THR A 4 -5.62 -7.27 19.75
C THR A 4 -4.64 -6.24 19.23
N PHE A 5 -5.07 -4.99 19.07
CA PHE A 5 -4.24 -3.86 18.68
C PHE A 5 -4.79 -2.55 19.26
N PRO A 6 -4.83 -2.42 20.60
CA PRO A 6 -5.40 -1.25 21.29
C PRO A 6 -4.65 0.06 20.98
N GLU A 7 -3.36 -0.01 20.62
CA GLU A 7 -2.50 1.15 20.34
C GLU A 7 -2.99 1.98 19.14
N LEU A 8 -3.74 1.36 18.22
CA LEU A 8 -4.33 2.07 17.08
C LEU A 8 -5.52 2.96 17.49
N GLY A 9 -6.14 2.70 18.64
CA GLY A 9 -7.18 3.55 19.21
C GLY A 9 -8.49 3.63 18.42
N VAL A 10 -8.78 2.65 17.55
CA VAL A 10 -9.96 2.68 16.67
C VAL A 10 -11.27 2.67 17.47
N THR A 11 -12.19 3.55 17.10
CA THR A 11 -13.53 3.68 17.67
C THR A 11 -14.60 3.28 16.64
N ALA A 12 -15.84 3.08 17.09
CA ALA A 12 -16.96 2.78 16.19
C ALA A 12 -17.23 3.91 15.17
N SER A 13 -16.91 5.16 15.51
CA SER A 13 -17.04 6.30 14.59
C SER A 13 -16.03 6.32 13.44
N ASP A 14 -14.94 5.58 13.56
CA ASP A 14 -13.94 5.43 12.49
C ASP A 14 -14.35 4.34 11.48
N CYS A 15 -15.33 3.51 11.84
CA CYS A 15 -15.81 2.40 11.02
C CYS A 15 -16.99 2.84 10.14
N ILE A 16 -16.97 2.39 8.88
CA ILE A 16 -18.08 2.63 7.93
C ILE A 16 -18.56 1.28 7.41
N GLU A 17 -19.78 0.89 7.76
CA GLU A 17 -20.41 -0.31 7.22
C GLU A 17 -20.91 -0.08 5.79
N MET A 18 -20.61 -1.01 4.89
CA MET A 18 -21.00 -0.94 3.48
C MET A 18 -20.96 -2.32 2.83
N MET A 19 -21.56 -2.46 1.64
CA MET A 19 -21.44 -3.68 0.84
C MET A 19 -19.99 -3.88 0.38
N TRP A 20 -19.58 -5.13 0.17
CA TRP A 20 -18.22 -5.45 -0.29
C TRP A 20 -17.81 -4.66 -1.55
N ILE A 21 -18.69 -4.54 -2.55
CA ILE A 21 -18.34 -3.79 -3.77
C ILE A 21 -18.17 -2.28 -3.54
N GLN A 22 -18.81 -1.73 -2.51
CA GLN A 22 -18.62 -0.33 -2.12
C GLN A 22 -17.28 -0.13 -1.41
N SER A 23 -16.79 -1.12 -0.66
CA SER A 23 -15.44 -1.04 -0.07
C SER A 23 -14.35 -1.12 -1.14
N VAL A 24 -14.57 -1.86 -2.23
CA VAL A 24 -13.67 -1.85 -3.40
C VAL A 24 -13.54 -0.43 -3.98
N LEU A 25 -14.65 0.29 -4.17
CA LEU A 25 -14.62 1.70 -4.58
C LEU A 25 -13.86 2.59 -3.60
N TYR A 26 -14.10 2.39 -2.31
CA TYR A 26 -13.45 3.17 -1.25
C TYR A 26 -11.92 2.98 -1.28
N PHE A 27 -11.44 1.73 -1.34
CA PHE A 27 -10.01 1.41 -1.44
C PHE A 27 -9.39 1.74 -2.80
N ALA A 28 -10.20 1.91 -3.85
CA ALA A 28 -9.78 2.48 -5.13
C ALA A 28 -9.67 4.03 -5.11
N PHE A 29 -9.76 4.66 -3.93
CA PHE A 29 -9.65 6.10 -3.71
C PHE A 29 -10.76 6.96 -4.34
N TYR A 30 -11.89 6.37 -4.73
CA TYR A 30 -13.06 7.14 -5.19
C TYR A 30 -13.88 7.72 -4.03
N GLY A 31 -13.70 7.19 -2.82
CA GLY A 31 -14.45 7.56 -1.62
C GLY A 31 -15.81 6.86 -1.52
N THR A 32 -16.61 7.27 -0.54
CA THR A 32 -17.95 6.70 -0.31
C THR A 32 -19.01 7.39 -1.20
N GLY A 33 -20.05 6.63 -1.57
CA GLY A 33 -21.22 7.18 -2.28
C GLY A 33 -21.02 7.46 -3.78
N LYS A 34 -19.93 7.01 -4.39
CA LYS A 34 -19.74 7.09 -5.84
C LYS A 34 -20.48 5.97 -6.60
N PRO A 35 -20.87 6.20 -7.86
CA PRO A 35 -21.45 5.15 -8.71
C PRO A 35 -20.47 3.99 -8.91
N LEU A 36 -20.97 2.75 -8.91
CA LEU A 36 -20.14 1.54 -9.09
C LEU A 36 -19.49 1.49 -10.48
N GLU A 37 -20.09 2.16 -11.46
CA GLU A 37 -19.64 2.28 -12.84
C GLU A 37 -18.25 2.92 -12.93
N MET A 38 -17.81 3.66 -11.90
CA MET A 38 -16.44 4.16 -11.82
C MET A 38 -15.39 3.04 -11.86
N LEU A 39 -15.73 1.83 -11.37
CA LEU A 39 -14.84 0.66 -11.46
C LEU A 39 -14.64 0.15 -12.89
N LEU A 40 -15.45 0.62 -13.86
CA LEU A 40 -15.30 0.27 -15.28
C LEU A 40 -14.32 1.20 -16.02
N ASP A 41 -13.89 2.30 -15.40
CA ASP A 41 -12.88 3.20 -15.96
C ASP A 41 -11.52 2.47 -16.07
N ARG A 42 -10.94 2.51 -17.27
CA ARG A 42 -9.65 1.86 -17.58
C ARG A 42 -8.46 2.80 -17.49
N GLY A 43 -8.66 4.08 -17.14
CA GLY A 43 -7.58 5.03 -16.95
C GLY A 43 -6.75 5.27 -18.22
N THR A 44 -7.40 5.45 -19.37
CA THR A 44 -6.72 5.56 -20.67
C THR A 44 -5.97 6.88 -20.89
N SER A 45 -5.97 7.78 -19.90
CA SER A 45 -5.17 9.00 -19.93
C SER A 45 -3.67 8.69 -19.77
N LYS A 46 -2.83 9.53 -20.37
CA LYS A 46 -1.39 9.44 -20.12
C LYS A 46 -1.15 9.69 -18.63
N PRO A 47 -0.29 8.89 -17.97
CA PRO A 47 -0.02 9.11 -16.56
C PRO A 47 0.65 10.47 -16.36
N ASP A 48 0.06 11.30 -15.50
CA ASP A 48 0.60 12.63 -15.17
C ASP A 48 1.89 12.56 -14.33
N LYS A 49 2.21 11.37 -13.81
CA LYS A 49 3.38 11.08 -12.98
C LYS A 49 4.06 9.78 -13.44
N TYR A 50 5.38 9.78 -13.41
CA TYR A 50 6.20 8.59 -13.53
C TYR A 50 6.37 7.94 -12.15
N LEU A 51 6.63 6.63 -12.17
CA LEU A 51 6.77 5.82 -10.96
C LEU A 51 8.00 4.91 -11.04
N LYS A 52 8.71 4.81 -9.92
CA LYS A 52 9.61 3.69 -9.61
C LYS A 52 9.08 3.01 -8.36
N ALA A 53 8.90 1.69 -8.42
CA ALA A 53 8.50 0.89 -7.27
C ALA A 53 9.48 -0.25 -7.02
N LYS A 54 9.62 -0.63 -5.75
CA LYS A 54 10.31 -1.83 -5.26
C LYS A 54 9.49 -2.45 -4.14
N SER A 55 9.74 -3.72 -3.84
CA SER A 55 9.12 -4.38 -2.69
C SER A 55 10.10 -5.33 -1.99
N ASP A 56 9.87 -5.57 -0.71
CA ASP A 56 10.60 -6.53 0.11
C ASP A 56 9.66 -7.26 1.09
N SER A 57 10.20 -8.16 1.90
CA SER A 57 9.47 -8.85 2.98
C SER A 57 10.34 -9.01 4.22
N ASN A 58 9.72 -8.97 5.42
CA ASN A 58 10.39 -9.21 6.70
C ASN A 58 11.56 -8.24 7.02
N MET A 59 11.33 -6.92 6.98
CA MET A 59 12.38 -5.96 7.38
C MET A 59 12.76 -6.10 8.87
N PRO A 60 14.05 -5.99 9.22
CA PRO A 60 14.50 -5.92 10.61
C PRO A 60 13.95 -4.69 11.32
N SER A 61 13.56 -4.83 12.58
CA SER A 61 12.91 -3.76 13.33
C SER A 61 13.79 -2.51 13.48
N GLN A 62 15.12 -2.69 13.55
CA GLN A 62 16.09 -1.61 13.71
C GLN A 62 16.11 -0.65 12.51
N VAL A 63 15.61 -1.07 11.34
CA VAL A 63 15.61 -0.25 10.12
C VAL A 63 14.49 0.80 10.15
N TRP A 64 13.44 0.59 10.95
CA TRP A 64 12.25 1.46 10.95
C TRP A 64 12.54 2.91 11.33
N GLU A 65 13.42 3.18 12.30
CA GLU A 65 13.79 4.56 12.66
C GLU A 65 14.42 5.30 11.48
N THR A 66 15.28 4.62 10.73
CA THR A 66 15.95 5.19 9.55
C THR A 66 14.97 5.32 8.38
N THR A 67 14.11 4.32 8.14
CA THR A 67 13.06 4.38 7.12
C THR A 67 12.10 5.53 7.38
N TRP A 68 11.67 5.71 8.63
CA TRP A 68 10.81 6.81 9.03
C TRP A 68 11.46 8.17 8.79
N SER A 69 12.73 8.31 9.18
CA SER A 69 13.51 9.54 8.93
C SER A 69 13.65 9.86 7.43
N TRP A 70 13.68 8.84 6.57
CA TRP A 70 13.67 9.04 5.12
C TRP A 70 12.29 9.51 4.60
N LEU A 71 11.20 8.93 5.10
CA LEU A 71 9.84 9.30 4.70
C LEU A 71 9.45 10.74 5.07
N LEU A 72 10.11 11.32 6.07
CA LEU A 72 9.89 12.72 6.47
C LEU A 72 10.59 13.75 5.58
N LYS A 73 11.43 13.31 4.61
CA LYS A 73 12.15 14.22 3.72
C LYS A 73 11.27 14.71 2.58
N ASP A 74 11.53 15.93 2.09
CA ASP A 74 10.85 16.47 0.92
C ASP A 74 11.08 15.61 -0.32
N GLY A 75 9.99 15.28 -1.01
CA GLY A 75 10.02 14.39 -2.18
C GLY A 75 10.17 12.92 -1.82
N ALA A 76 10.08 12.54 -0.55
CA ALA A 76 9.84 11.15 -0.17
C ALA A 76 8.53 10.68 -0.79
N GLY A 77 8.52 9.42 -1.22
CA GLY A 77 7.36 8.84 -1.87
C GLY A 77 6.43 8.14 -0.87
N LEU A 78 5.90 6.98 -1.26
CA LEU A 78 4.94 6.23 -0.45
C LEU A 78 5.53 4.91 0.02
N LEU A 79 5.20 4.53 1.25
CA LEU A 79 5.46 3.21 1.81
C LEU A 79 4.13 2.52 2.11
N ILE A 80 3.93 1.31 1.59
CA ILE A 80 2.73 0.50 1.83
C ILE A 80 3.16 -0.80 2.51
N LEU A 81 2.49 -1.18 3.59
CA LEU A 81 2.67 -2.47 4.25
C LEU A 81 1.39 -3.29 4.11
N ASP A 82 1.49 -4.46 3.48
CA ASP A 82 0.39 -5.39 3.32
C ASP A 82 0.61 -6.60 4.24
N PRO A 83 -0.21 -6.78 5.29
CA PRO A 83 -0.02 -7.88 6.24
C PRO A 83 -0.29 -9.22 5.59
N TYR A 84 0.60 -10.19 5.83
CA TYR A 84 0.44 -11.58 5.43
C TYR A 84 0.01 -12.41 6.65
N GLY A 85 -0.71 -13.51 6.40
CA GLY A 85 -1.36 -14.31 7.43
C GLY A 85 -2.63 -14.95 6.89
N GLY A 86 -3.49 -15.45 7.78
CA GLY A 86 -4.75 -16.09 7.40
C GLY A 86 -4.54 -17.20 6.38
N GLU A 87 -5.33 -17.20 5.30
CA GLU A 87 -5.22 -18.22 4.24
C GLU A 87 -3.83 -18.29 3.57
N MET A 88 -3.06 -17.19 3.56
CA MET A 88 -1.74 -17.18 2.91
C MET A 88 -0.74 -18.13 3.56
N VAL A 89 -0.85 -18.39 4.87
CA VAL A 89 0.05 -19.32 5.59
C VAL A 89 -0.38 -20.78 5.45
N HIS A 90 -1.64 -21.04 5.08
CA HIS A 90 -2.18 -22.40 4.94
C HIS A 90 -1.86 -23.04 3.58
N VAL A 91 -1.52 -22.22 2.57
CA VAL A 91 -1.13 -22.71 1.25
C VAL A 91 0.36 -23.10 1.25
N ALA A 92 0.66 -24.37 0.98
CA ALA A 92 2.04 -24.84 0.91
C ALA A 92 2.82 -24.16 -0.25
N PRO A 93 4.11 -23.79 -0.06
CA PRO A 93 4.90 -23.08 -1.08
C PRO A 93 5.03 -23.83 -2.42
N VAL A 94 4.91 -25.15 -2.41
CA VAL A 94 5.01 -26.00 -3.61
C VAL A 94 3.76 -25.95 -4.50
N VAL A 95 2.62 -25.51 -3.95
CA VAL A 95 1.33 -25.55 -4.67
C VAL A 95 1.27 -24.49 -5.77
N MET A 96 1.95 -23.35 -5.60
CA MET A 96 1.95 -22.25 -6.56
C MET A 96 3.30 -21.54 -6.60
N PRO A 97 3.72 -20.95 -7.74
CA PRO A 97 5.02 -20.27 -7.87
C PRO A 97 5.25 -19.12 -6.88
N PHE A 98 4.19 -18.52 -6.31
CA PHE A 98 4.32 -17.46 -5.33
C PHE A 98 4.82 -18.00 -3.97
N PRO A 99 6.06 -17.71 -3.55
CA PRO A 99 6.73 -18.44 -2.47
C PRO A 99 6.57 -17.79 -1.09
N HIS A 100 6.11 -16.54 -1.02
CA HIS A 100 6.09 -15.76 0.23
C HIS A 100 4.89 -16.13 1.12
N ARG A 101 4.91 -17.34 1.68
CA ARG A 101 3.84 -17.89 2.52
C ARG A 101 4.03 -17.64 4.01
N GLN A 102 5.29 -17.54 4.46
CA GLN A 102 5.66 -17.37 5.88
C GLN A 102 6.21 -15.96 6.19
N ALA A 103 6.13 -15.02 5.25
CA ALA A 103 6.44 -13.63 5.54
C ALA A 103 5.35 -13.01 6.42
N LEU A 104 5.72 -12.05 7.26
CA LEU A 104 4.77 -11.31 8.12
C LEU A 104 3.98 -10.26 7.33
N TYR A 105 4.63 -9.65 6.34
CA TYR A 105 4.05 -8.64 5.47
C TYR A 105 4.89 -8.49 4.20
N ASN A 106 4.26 -7.96 3.16
CA ASN A 106 4.96 -7.32 2.06
C ASN A 106 5.12 -5.83 2.37
N ILE A 107 6.25 -5.26 1.97
CA ILE A 107 6.48 -3.82 2.03
C ILE A 107 6.80 -3.31 0.64
N GLN A 108 6.13 -2.23 0.22
CA GLN A 108 6.30 -1.62 -1.08
C GLN A 108 6.75 -0.17 -0.94
N TYR A 109 7.76 0.22 -1.71
CA TYR A 109 8.35 1.54 -1.74
C TYR A 109 8.07 2.16 -3.11
N TYR A 110 7.42 3.31 -3.13
CA TYR A 110 7.06 4.04 -4.34
C TYR A 110 7.78 5.39 -4.36
N GLY A 111 8.34 5.78 -5.50
CA GLY A 111 8.84 7.13 -5.76
C GLY A 111 8.18 7.71 -7.01
N PHE A 112 7.67 8.94 -6.92
CA PHE A 112 6.90 9.59 -7.98
C PHE A 112 7.58 10.88 -8.47
N TRP A 113 7.51 11.18 -9.77
CA TRP A 113 7.95 12.46 -10.32
C TRP A 113 7.16 12.86 -11.57
N SER A 114 7.13 14.15 -11.92
CA SER A 114 6.45 14.66 -13.13
C SER A 114 7.45 15.13 -14.19
N LYS A 115 6.98 15.28 -15.43
CA LYS A 115 7.82 15.64 -16.59
C LYS A 115 8.43 17.06 -16.51
N SER A 116 7.89 17.95 -15.68
CA SER A 116 8.25 19.38 -15.65
C SER A 116 9.04 19.83 -14.41
N GLY A 117 9.62 18.92 -13.62
CA GLY A 117 10.33 19.26 -12.38
C GLY A 117 11.84 18.97 -12.43
N ALA A 118 12.64 19.87 -11.86
CA ALA A 118 14.10 19.84 -11.64
C ALA A 118 14.64 18.65 -10.80
N ALA A 119 13.89 17.55 -10.73
CA ALA A 119 14.10 16.42 -9.83
C ALA A 119 14.60 15.16 -10.57
N THR A 120 14.87 15.24 -11.88
CA THR A 120 15.29 14.10 -12.70
C THR A 120 16.59 13.43 -12.21
N GLU A 121 17.45 14.14 -11.48
CA GLU A 121 18.70 13.57 -10.96
C GLU A 121 18.59 12.97 -9.54
N LYS A 122 17.61 13.39 -8.72
CA LYS A 122 17.51 12.96 -7.31
C LYS A 122 16.87 11.57 -7.11
N HIS A 123 16.29 11.00 -8.16
CA HIS A 123 15.40 9.83 -8.05
C HIS A 123 15.89 8.60 -8.82
N MET A 124 17.14 8.61 -9.33
CA MET A 124 17.74 7.52 -10.12
C MET A 124 18.86 6.74 -9.39
N GLY A 125 18.78 6.63 -8.06
CA GLY A 125 19.67 5.80 -7.22
C GLY A 125 19.10 4.42 -6.90
#